data_AF-A0A661CV08-F1
#
_entry.id   AF-A0A661CV08-F1
#
_cell.length_a   1.000
_cell.length_b   1.000
_cell.length_c   1.000
_cell.angle_alpha   90.00
_cell.angle_beta   90.00
_cell.angle_gamma   90.00
#
_symmetry.space_group_name_H-M   'P 1'
#
loop_
_entity.id
_entity.type
_entity.pdbx_description
1 polymer ?
#
loop_
_entity_poly.entity_id
_entity_poly.type
_entity_poly.pdbx_seq_one_letter_code
_entity_poly.pdbx_strand_id
1 'polypeptide(L)'
;MAYEIRDREGEFFGTWSEYIFSTVDAVNDQHAKKILLYLSKERHKECTRDEINDYLGNPLSDRELEDKLRALEYGDLITQGRNNFRYCGIQDDILDLIFRDLYQEEIDDDIPNIDLELTLKVATLEKEKKSLTGALSELKGRMLELIVYRELNQCRQKRQPIVHFRQRLRPFLNAQHAGRWETRLATCAVSVFDRVWMNYPLFLPHTTMVELDVLAKGEDAERCWAVVFEMKNRDEKHLPTMVEAQLFVDKVERVKQWLGETGKTVKEVCSVFFSAEGFQSEIEAWLQEQGVLTTDMVCWEHNE
;
A
#
# COMPACT_ATOMS: atom_id res chain seq x y z
N MET A 1 14.59 -21.33 7.43
CA MET A 1 15.02 -20.23 8.32
C MET A 1 15.16 -20.74 9.75
N ALA A 2 14.12 -21.28 10.40
CA ALA A 2 14.28 -21.94 11.71
C ALA A 2 15.31 -23.08 11.69
N TYR A 3 15.26 -23.95 10.67
CA TYR A 3 16.29 -24.98 10.43
C TYR A 3 17.71 -24.41 10.40
N GLU A 4 17.95 -23.35 9.61
CA GLU A 4 19.26 -22.71 9.49
C GLU A 4 19.79 -22.09 10.80
N ILE A 5 18.90 -21.77 11.75
CA ILE A 5 19.21 -21.03 12.99
C ILE A 5 19.25 -21.94 14.22
N ARG A 6 18.65 -23.13 14.18
CA ARG A 6 18.57 -24.04 15.33
C ARG A 6 19.19 -25.41 15.07
N ASP A 7 19.21 -25.84 13.81
CA ASP A 7 19.76 -27.13 13.47
C ASP A 7 21.29 -27.03 13.40
N ARG A 8 21.97 -27.98 14.06
CA ARG A 8 23.44 -28.05 14.02
C ARG A 8 23.98 -28.36 12.63
N GLU A 9 23.15 -28.89 11.74
CA GLU A 9 23.44 -29.13 10.34
C GLU A 9 23.08 -27.91 9.45
N GLY A 10 22.49 -26.85 10.02
CA GLY A 10 22.27 -25.57 9.34
C GLY A 10 23.58 -24.83 9.09
N GLU A 11 23.73 -24.24 7.90
CA GLU A 11 24.98 -23.59 7.50
C GLU A 11 25.24 -22.34 8.34
N PHE A 12 24.18 -21.55 8.59
CA PHE A 12 24.26 -20.34 9.42
C PHE A 12 24.55 -20.70 10.88
N PHE A 13 23.87 -21.69 11.44
CA PHE A 13 24.15 -22.17 12.79
C PHE A 13 25.60 -22.65 12.92
N GLY A 14 26.07 -23.50 12.00
CA GLY A 14 27.44 -24.02 12.03
C GLY A 14 28.48 -22.90 12.01
N THR A 15 28.34 -21.99 11.04
CA THR A 15 29.27 -20.85 10.87
C THR A 15 29.29 -19.96 12.11
N TRP A 16 28.13 -19.47 12.55
CA TRP A 16 28.06 -18.54 13.68
C TRP A 16 28.40 -19.21 15.01
N SER A 17 28.01 -20.47 15.24
CA SER A 17 28.38 -21.19 16.46
C SER A 17 29.88 -21.41 16.58
N GLU A 18 30.58 -21.66 15.46
CA GLU A 18 32.04 -21.75 15.42
C GLU A 18 32.71 -20.41 15.76
N TYR A 19 32.23 -19.30 15.18
CA TYR A 19 32.71 -17.95 15.51
C TYR A 19 32.45 -17.58 16.97
N ILE A 20 31.25 -17.85 17.49
CA ILE A 20 30.89 -17.59 18.89
C ILE A 20 31.78 -18.43 19.81
N PHE A 21 31.90 -19.74 19.55
CA PHE A 21 32.67 -20.65 20.40
C PHE A 21 34.15 -20.25 20.43
N SER A 22 34.77 -20.03 19.27
CA SER A 22 36.18 -19.65 19.19
C SER A 22 36.49 -18.34 19.91
N THR A 23 35.62 -17.35 19.80
CA THR A 23 35.80 -16.05 20.46
C THR A 23 35.51 -16.13 21.96
N VAL A 24 34.45 -16.82 22.38
CA VAL A 24 34.11 -16.98 23.80
C VAL A 24 35.16 -17.83 24.54
N ASP A 25 35.69 -18.89 23.91
CA ASP A 25 36.78 -19.71 24.46
C ASP A 25 38.09 -18.90 24.57
N ALA A 26 38.42 -18.07 23.58
CA ALA A 26 39.56 -17.17 23.64
C ALA A 26 39.46 -16.12 24.75
N VAL A 27 38.24 -15.71 25.12
CA VAL A 27 37.97 -14.80 26.24
C VAL A 27 37.89 -15.54 27.58
N ASN A 28 37.76 -16.88 27.55
CA ASN A 28 37.76 -17.84 28.67
C ASN A 28 36.96 -17.37 29.89
N ASP A 29 35.72 -16.91 29.69
CA ASP A 29 34.96 -16.33 30.80
C ASP A 29 33.44 -16.40 30.66
N GLN A 30 32.78 -16.81 31.75
CA GLN A 30 31.34 -16.67 32.01
C GLN A 30 30.85 -15.23 31.79
N HIS A 31 31.71 -14.22 32.02
CA HIS A 31 31.40 -12.81 31.75
C HIS A 31 31.24 -12.50 30.25
N ALA A 32 31.99 -13.17 29.36
CA ALA A 32 31.89 -12.92 27.91
C ALA A 32 30.49 -13.24 27.38
N LYS A 33 29.95 -14.39 27.81
CA LYS A 33 28.60 -14.82 27.45
C LYS A 33 27.54 -13.83 27.95
N LYS A 34 27.68 -13.34 29.19
CA LYS A 34 26.76 -12.35 29.77
C LYS A 34 26.82 -11.00 29.04
N ILE A 35 28.02 -10.53 28.70
CA ILE A 35 28.22 -9.29 27.92
C ILE A 35 27.54 -9.43 26.55
N LEU A 36 27.77 -10.54 25.85
CA LEU A 36 27.15 -10.80 24.55
C LEU A 36 25.64 -10.86 24.63
N LEU A 37 25.07 -11.56 25.63
CA LEU A 37 23.62 -11.62 25.81
C LEU A 37 23.02 -10.21 26.01
N TYR A 38 23.64 -9.40 26.86
CA TYR A 38 23.18 -8.04 27.14
C TYR A 38 23.22 -7.16 25.90
N LEU A 39 24.37 -7.11 25.22
CA LEU A 39 24.56 -6.28 24.04
C LEU A 39 23.71 -6.74 22.86
N SER A 40 23.38 -8.02 22.77
CA SER A 40 22.48 -8.56 21.75
C SER A 40 21.01 -8.18 21.98
N LYS A 41 20.56 -8.22 23.25
CA LYS A 41 19.24 -7.70 23.66
C LYS A 41 19.13 -6.19 23.38
N GLU A 42 20.19 -5.43 23.64
CA GLU A 42 20.28 -3.98 23.44
C GLU A 42 20.95 -3.57 22.11
N ARG A 43 20.90 -4.42 21.06
CA ARG A 43 21.70 -4.26 19.82
C ARG A 43 21.49 -2.99 18.99
N HIS A 44 20.50 -2.17 19.33
CA HIS A 44 20.27 -0.87 18.69
C HIS A 44 20.69 0.31 19.57
N LYS A 45 21.30 0.05 20.74
CA LYS A 45 21.72 1.03 21.72
C LYS A 45 23.22 0.91 22.01
N GLU A 46 23.91 2.04 21.94
CA GLU A 46 25.28 2.14 22.45
C GLU A 46 25.29 2.11 23.98
N CYS A 47 25.86 1.06 24.55
CA CYS A 47 26.02 0.85 25.99
C CYS A 47 27.41 1.26 26.45
N THR A 48 27.51 1.96 27.58
CA THR A 48 28.80 2.27 28.22
C THR A 48 29.37 1.05 28.95
N ARG A 49 30.68 1.07 29.22
CA ARG A 49 31.29 0.06 30.10
C ARG A 49 30.63 0.01 31.49
N ASP A 50 30.21 1.16 32.03
CA ASP A 50 29.47 1.21 33.30
C ASP A 50 28.13 0.45 33.20
N GLU A 51 27.32 0.71 32.17
CA GLU A 51 26.04 0.03 31.94
C GLU A 51 26.22 -1.49 31.76
N ILE A 52 27.29 -1.91 31.08
CA ILE A 52 27.63 -3.32 30.90
C ILE A 52 28.05 -3.95 32.24
N ASN A 53 28.88 -3.28 33.03
CA ASN A 53 29.36 -3.78 34.31
C ASN A 53 28.23 -3.91 35.34
N ASP A 54 27.29 -2.96 35.33
CA ASP A 54 26.09 -2.99 36.17
C ASP A 54 25.23 -4.23 35.85
N TYR A 55 25.07 -4.58 34.57
CA TYR A 55 24.35 -5.80 34.15
C TYR A 55 25.03 -7.09 34.62
N LEU A 56 26.37 -7.11 34.69
CA LEU A 56 27.12 -8.32 35.08
C LEU A 56 26.89 -8.73 36.54
N GLY A 57 26.49 -7.81 37.42
CA GLY A 57 26.21 -8.05 38.85
C GLY A 57 27.45 -8.33 39.72
N ASN A 58 28.57 -8.74 39.12
CA ASN A 58 29.89 -8.87 39.73
C ASN A 58 30.87 -7.97 38.96
N PRO A 59 31.18 -6.77 39.48
CA PRO A 59 31.90 -5.76 38.71
C PRO A 59 33.35 -6.18 38.44
N LEU A 60 33.72 -6.21 37.17
CA LEU A 60 35.11 -6.32 36.72
C LEU A 60 35.81 -4.96 36.87
N SER A 61 37.14 -4.96 36.96
CA SER A 61 37.88 -3.71 36.82
C SER A 61 37.73 -3.14 35.41
N ASP A 62 37.81 -1.82 35.27
CA ASP A 62 37.65 -1.13 33.98
C ASP A 62 38.58 -1.69 32.90
N ARG A 63 39.80 -2.05 33.29
CA ARG A 63 40.80 -2.67 32.39
C ARG A 63 40.42 -4.07 31.96
N GLU A 64 39.99 -4.93 32.90
CA GLU A 64 39.57 -6.30 32.58
C GLU A 64 38.33 -6.31 31.68
N LEU A 65 37.38 -5.42 31.92
CA LEU A 65 36.21 -5.27 31.07
C LEU A 65 36.60 -4.76 29.67
N GLU A 66 37.51 -3.80 29.57
CA GLU A 66 38.03 -3.32 28.29
C GLU A 66 38.69 -4.42 27.47
N ASP A 67 39.58 -5.21 28.10
CA ASP A 67 40.31 -6.29 27.43
C ASP A 67 39.33 -7.34 26.87
N LYS A 68 38.26 -7.66 27.61
CA LYS A 68 37.20 -8.56 27.16
C LYS A 68 36.37 -7.98 26.01
N LEU A 69 35.98 -6.72 26.11
CA LEU A 69 35.20 -6.05 25.07
C LEU A 69 36.00 -5.94 23.76
N ARG A 70 37.30 -5.64 23.83
CA ARG A 70 38.18 -5.63 22.66
C ARG A 70 38.32 -7.00 22.02
N ALA A 71 38.36 -8.07 22.82
CA ALA A 71 38.43 -9.43 22.29
C ALA A 71 37.11 -9.85 21.59
N LEU A 72 35.96 -9.47 22.17
CA LEU A 72 34.65 -9.68 21.54
C LEU A 72 34.49 -8.86 20.26
N GLU A 73 35.01 -7.62 20.25
CA GLU A 73 35.05 -6.77 19.06
C GLU A 73 35.96 -7.35 17.98
N TYR A 74 37.15 -7.83 18.35
CA TYR A 74 38.08 -8.47 17.42
C TYR A 74 37.53 -9.76 16.80
N GLY A 75 36.67 -10.48 17.53
CA GLY A 75 35.93 -11.63 17.03
C GLY A 75 34.65 -11.29 16.26
N ASP A 76 34.43 -10.01 15.93
CA ASP A 76 33.25 -9.51 15.22
C ASP A 76 31.90 -9.84 15.89
N LEU A 77 31.89 -10.08 17.22
CA LEU A 77 30.66 -10.41 17.97
C LEU A 77 29.98 -9.18 18.56
N ILE A 78 30.69 -8.05 18.64
CA ILE A 78 30.17 -6.73 19.03
C ILE A 78 30.86 -5.65 18.19
N THR A 79 30.35 -4.42 18.27
CA THR A 79 30.96 -3.25 17.64
C THR A 79 31.30 -2.17 18.66
N GLN A 80 32.40 -1.46 18.44
CA GLN A 80 32.67 -0.22 19.16
C GLN A 80 31.73 0.89 18.69
N GLY A 81 31.23 1.67 19.65
CA GLY A 81 30.36 2.81 19.42
C GLY A 81 31.14 4.07 19.03
N ARG A 82 30.58 5.23 19.34
CA ARG A 82 31.16 6.54 18.95
C ARG A 82 32.51 6.86 19.58
N ASN A 83 32.88 6.14 20.63
CA ASN A 83 34.16 6.29 21.31
C ASN A 83 34.52 4.98 22.03
N ASN A 84 35.76 4.90 22.54
CA ASN A 84 36.30 3.71 23.20
C ASN A 84 35.58 3.32 24.51
N PHE A 85 34.64 4.14 24.99
CA PHE A 85 33.88 3.86 26.20
C PHE A 85 32.52 3.20 25.91
N ARG A 86 32.11 3.12 24.64
CA ARG A 86 30.79 2.67 24.21
C ARG A 86 30.89 1.49 23.27
N TYR A 87 29.97 0.55 23.43
CA TYR A 87 29.89 -0.68 22.65
C TYR A 87 28.44 -0.98 22.29
N CYS A 88 28.22 -1.70 21.20
CA CYS A 88 26.91 -2.07 20.69
C CYS A 88 26.93 -3.53 20.25
N GLY A 89 25.80 -4.23 20.39
CA GLY A 89 25.62 -5.53 19.74
C GLY A 89 25.63 -5.40 18.21
N ILE A 90 25.84 -6.52 17.53
CA ILE A 90 25.68 -6.59 16.07
C ILE A 90 24.20 -6.38 15.73
N GLN A 91 23.92 -5.57 14.72
CA GLN A 91 22.55 -5.24 14.31
C GLN A 91 21.81 -6.41 13.63
N ASP A 92 22.54 -7.46 13.28
CA ASP A 92 21.99 -8.67 12.67
C ASP A 92 21.24 -9.52 13.70
N ASP A 93 20.01 -9.89 13.37
CA ASP A 93 19.15 -10.72 14.22
C ASP A 93 19.65 -12.19 14.29
N ILE A 94 20.43 -12.68 13.32
CA ILE A 94 20.87 -14.08 13.28
C ILE A 94 21.81 -14.40 14.45
N LEU A 95 22.77 -13.51 14.75
CA LEU A 95 23.68 -13.69 15.87
C LEU A 95 22.91 -13.73 17.20
N ASP A 96 21.95 -12.82 17.42
CA ASP A 96 21.09 -12.82 18.60
C ASP A 96 20.34 -14.14 18.79
N LEU A 97 19.67 -14.60 17.72
CA LEU A 97 18.85 -15.80 17.80
C LEU A 97 19.67 -17.05 18.10
N ILE A 98 20.81 -17.23 17.42
CA ILE A 98 21.72 -18.36 17.64
C ILE A 98 22.34 -18.28 19.03
N PHE A 99 22.80 -17.09 19.45
CA PHE A 99 23.42 -16.91 20.75
C PHE A 99 22.44 -17.20 21.90
N ARG A 100 21.19 -16.74 21.79
CA ARG A 100 20.14 -17.02 22.77
C ARG A 100 19.81 -18.52 22.82
N ASP A 101 19.64 -19.17 21.67
CA ASP A 101 19.41 -20.63 21.60
C ASP A 101 20.54 -21.44 22.25
N LEU A 102 21.79 -20.98 22.13
CA LEU A 102 22.97 -21.65 22.71
C LEU A 102 23.17 -21.40 24.21
N TYR A 103 22.97 -20.17 24.68
CA TYR A 103 23.51 -19.75 25.98
C TYR A 103 22.51 -19.07 26.93
N GLN A 104 21.30 -18.70 26.48
CA GLN A 104 20.37 -17.98 27.37
C GLN A 104 19.95 -18.82 28.58
N GLU A 105 19.70 -20.12 28.39
CA GLU A 105 19.37 -21.04 29.51
C GLU A 105 20.52 -21.10 30.52
N GLU A 106 21.77 -21.21 30.05
CA GLU A 106 22.96 -21.22 30.93
C GLU A 106 23.11 -19.91 31.72
N ILE A 107 22.77 -18.78 31.11
CA ILE A 107 23.04 -17.44 31.66
C ILE A 107 21.92 -16.96 32.59
N ASP A 108 20.67 -17.10 32.16
CA ASP A 108 19.48 -16.52 32.77
C ASP A 108 18.51 -17.57 33.36
N ASP A 109 18.77 -18.87 33.20
CA ASP A 109 17.85 -19.98 33.54
C ASP A 109 16.50 -19.87 32.81
N ASP A 110 16.54 -19.33 31.58
CA ASP A 110 15.38 -19.09 30.72
C ASP A 110 15.60 -19.74 29.34
N ILE A 111 14.63 -20.55 28.90
CA ILE A 111 14.70 -21.28 27.63
C ILE A 111 13.99 -20.45 26.56
N PRO A 112 14.71 -19.84 25.59
CA PRO A 112 14.08 -19.03 24.56
C PRO A 112 13.28 -19.89 23.58
N ASN A 113 12.12 -19.38 23.15
CA ASN A 113 11.31 -20.02 22.13
C ASN A 113 11.47 -19.30 20.78
N ILE A 114 12.61 -19.53 20.15
CA ILE A 114 13.01 -18.89 18.89
C ILE A 114 12.00 -19.15 17.76
N ASP A 115 11.44 -20.35 17.68
CA ASP A 115 10.46 -20.70 16.64
C ASP A 115 9.15 -19.90 16.79
N LEU A 116 8.67 -19.74 18.02
CA LEU A 116 7.50 -18.92 18.32
C LEU A 116 7.78 -17.45 18.03
N GLU A 117 8.95 -16.92 18.44
CA GLU A 117 9.35 -15.54 18.16
C GLU A 117 9.40 -15.24 16.66
N LEU A 118 10.03 -16.10 15.86
CA LEU A 118 10.11 -15.98 14.41
C LEU A 118 8.71 -16.05 13.78
N THR A 119 7.88 -17.01 14.22
CA THR A 119 6.50 -17.15 13.73
C THR A 119 5.68 -15.88 14.01
N LEU A 120 5.79 -15.30 15.21
CA LEU A 120 5.10 -14.07 15.59
C LEU A 120 5.62 -12.86 14.81
N LYS A 121 6.94 -12.74 14.59
CA LYS A 121 7.53 -11.69 13.74
C LYS A 121 6.99 -11.77 12.31
N VAL A 122 6.99 -12.96 11.70
CA VAL A 122 6.46 -13.18 10.35
C VAL A 122 4.97 -12.81 10.29
N ALA A 123 4.15 -13.31 11.21
CA ALA A 123 2.72 -13.00 11.24
C ALA A 123 2.44 -11.50 11.38
N THR A 124 3.26 -10.79 12.16
CA THR A 124 3.18 -9.33 12.33
C THR A 124 3.51 -8.61 11.03
N LEU A 125 4.63 -8.96 10.39
CA LEU A 125 5.04 -8.38 9.12
C LEU A 125 4.03 -8.66 7.99
N GLU A 126 3.43 -9.86 7.95
CA GLU A 126 2.38 -10.18 6.99
C GLU A 126 1.12 -9.33 7.20
N LYS A 127 0.73 -9.09 8.45
CA LYS A 127 -0.39 -8.21 8.79
C LYS A 127 -0.11 -6.77 8.38
N GLU A 128 1.08 -6.26 8.66
CA GLU A 128 1.50 -4.91 8.26
C GLU A 128 1.55 -4.76 6.74
N LYS A 129 2.15 -5.72 6.03
CA LYS A 129 2.17 -5.77 4.56
C LYS A 129 0.76 -5.71 3.99
N LYS A 130 -0.17 -6.50 4.53
CA LYS A 130 -1.58 -6.49 4.10
C LYS A 130 -2.23 -5.13 4.33
N SER A 131 -1.99 -4.52 5.50
CA SER A 131 -2.51 -3.19 5.83
C SER A 131 -1.98 -2.11 4.89
N LEU A 132 -0.65 -2.07 4.65
CA LEU A 132 -0.01 -1.12 3.75
C LEU A 132 -0.50 -1.29 2.31
N THR A 133 -0.64 -2.54 1.86
CA THR A 133 -1.19 -2.83 0.51
C THR A 133 -2.63 -2.32 0.39
N GLY A 134 -3.45 -2.48 1.43
CA GLY A 134 -4.80 -1.92 1.49
C GLY A 134 -4.81 -0.39 1.40
N ALA A 135 -4.00 0.28 2.23
CA ALA A 135 -3.88 1.74 2.22
C ALA A 135 -3.39 2.29 0.86
N LEU A 136 -2.45 1.60 0.21
CA LEU A 136 -1.97 1.95 -1.12
C LEU A 136 -3.08 1.81 -2.17
N SER A 137 -3.87 0.74 -2.12
CA SER A 137 -5.00 0.51 -3.04
C SER A 137 -6.08 1.61 -2.89
N GLU A 138 -6.41 1.98 -1.65
CA GLU A 138 -7.33 3.08 -1.35
C GLU A 138 -6.80 4.42 -1.87
N LEU A 139 -5.51 4.72 -1.64
CA LEU A 139 -4.89 5.96 -2.11
C LEU A 139 -4.90 6.06 -3.64
N LYS A 140 -4.57 4.97 -4.34
CA LYS A 140 -4.64 4.90 -5.81
C LYS A 140 -6.07 5.10 -6.31
N GLY A 141 -7.08 4.54 -5.62
CA GLY A 141 -8.49 4.78 -5.91
C GLY A 141 -8.87 6.26 -5.83
N ARG A 142 -8.54 6.93 -4.71
CA ARG A 142 -8.79 8.37 -4.55
C ARG A 142 -8.03 9.22 -5.56
N MET A 143 -6.82 8.83 -5.94
CA MET A 143 -6.04 9.53 -6.95
C MET A 143 -6.72 9.49 -8.32
N LEU A 144 -7.32 8.35 -8.68
CA LEU A 144 -8.10 8.20 -9.90
C LEU A 144 -9.27 9.19 -9.97
N GLU A 145 -10.02 9.31 -8.88
CA GLU A 145 -11.12 10.29 -8.75
C GLU A 145 -10.63 11.73 -8.87
N LEU A 146 -9.52 12.05 -8.19
CA LEU A 146 -8.90 13.38 -8.19
C LEU A 146 -8.45 13.82 -9.58
N ILE A 147 -7.89 12.93 -10.39
CA ILE A 147 -7.44 13.24 -11.76
C ILE A 147 -8.62 13.69 -12.62
N VAL A 148 -9.72 12.91 -12.63
CA VAL A 148 -10.92 13.24 -13.41
C VAL A 148 -11.56 14.53 -12.88
N TYR A 149 -11.76 14.65 -11.57
CA TYR A 149 -12.32 15.85 -10.97
C TYR A 149 -11.52 17.10 -11.31
N ARG A 150 -10.18 17.04 -11.22
CA ARG A 150 -9.31 18.18 -11.52
C ARG A 150 -9.46 18.63 -12.96
N GLU A 151 -9.49 17.70 -13.91
CA GLU A 151 -9.72 17.99 -15.33
C GLU A 151 -11.08 18.69 -15.53
N LEU A 152 -12.17 18.09 -15.05
CA LEU A 152 -13.52 18.67 -15.20
C LEU A 152 -13.64 20.03 -14.53
N ASN A 153 -13.00 20.21 -13.37
CA ASN A 153 -12.98 21.48 -12.67
C ASN A 153 -12.20 22.56 -13.44
N GLN A 154 -11.12 22.21 -14.12
CA GLN A 154 -10.42 23.14 -15.01
C GLN A 154 -11.26 23.53 -16.22
N CYS A 155 -11.93 22.56 -16.86
CA CYS A 155 -12.89 22.80 -17.94
C CYS A 155 -13.99 23.77 -17.49
N ARG A 156 -14.58 23.55 -16.30
CA ARG A 156 -15.56 24.46 -15.68
C ARG A 156 -14.99 25.87 -15.50
N GLN A 157 -13.82 26.01 -14.90
CA GLN A 157 -13.20 27.31 -14.62
C GLN A 157 -12.92 28.10 -15.90
N LYS A 158 -12.45 27.42 -16.95
CA LYS A 158 -12.16 28.02 -18.26
C LYS A 158 -13.40 28.16 -19.15
N ARG A 159 -14.55 27.63 -18.72
CA ARG A 159 -15.79 27.50 -19.52
C ARG A 159 -15.54 26.83 -20.87
N GLN A 160 -14.77 25.76 -20.84
CA GLN A 160 -14.41 24.97 -22.02
C GLN A 160 -14.92 23.54 -21.87
N PRO A 161 -15.22 22.86 -22.99
CA PRO A 161 -15.50 21.44 -22.98
C PRO A 161 -14.29 20.60 -22.56
N ILE A 162 -14.50 19.29 -22.37
CA ILE A 162 -13.43 18.35 -22.06
C ILE A 162 -12.51 18.21 -23.27
N VAL A 163 -11.24 18.53 -23.10
CA VAL A 163 -10.24 18.52 -24.17
C VAL A 163 -9.94 17.08 -24.58
N HIS A 164 -9.98 16.82 -25.90
CA HIS A 164 -9.74 15.50 -26.48
C HIS A 164 -10.60 14.37 -25.87
N PHE A 165 -11.85 14.68 -25.52
CA PHE A 165 -12.73 13.74 -24.82
C PHE A 165 -12.85 12.38 -25.52
N ARG A 166 -12.96 12.35 -26.86
CA ARG A 166 -13.08 11.09 -27.60
C ARG A 166 -11.81 10.24 -27.49
N GLN A 167 -10.64 10.85 -27.53
CA GLN A 167 -9.34 10.18 -27.42
C GLN A 167 -9.09 9.65 -26.01
N ARG A 168 -9.73 10.25 -25.00
CA ARG A 168 -9.71 9.79 -23.61
C ARG A 168 -10.64 8.60 -23.34
N LEU A 169 -11.25 8.00 -24.36
CA LEU A 169 -12.17 6.87 -24.23
C LEU A 169 -11.64 5.67 -25.01
N ARG A 170 -11.95 4.48 -24.51
CA ARG A 170 -11.64 3.23 -25.20
C ARG A 170 -12.48 3.07 -26.47
N PRO A 171 -11.99 2.33 -27.47
CA PRO A 171 -12.73 2.08 -28.70
C PRO A 171 -13.97 1.22 -28.44
N PHE A 172 -14.99 1.37 -29.29
CA PHE A 172 -16.17 0.52 -29.24
C PHE A 172 -15.84 -0.88 -29.76
N LEU A 173 -16.25 -1.91 -29.04
CA LEU A 173 -16.05 -3.29 -29.45
C LEU A 173 -17.03 -3.69 -30.57
N ASN A 174 -18.22 -3.07 -30.63
CA ASN A 174 -19.25 -3.37 -31.62
C ASN A 174 -19.60 -2.17 -32.51
N ALA A 175 -19.34 -2.30 -33.82
CA ALA A 175 -19.56 -1.26 -34.83
C ALA A 175 -21.04 -0.85 -34.98
N GLN A 176 -22.01 -1.73 -34.68
CA GLN A 176 -23.43 -1.38 -34.74
C GLN A 176 -23.82 -0.30 -33.73
N HIS A 177 -23.07 -0.16 -32.63
CA HIS A 177 -23.35 0.81 -31.58
C HIS A 177 -22.61 2.13 -31.80
N ALA A 178 -21.48 2.09 -32.52
CA ALA A 178 -20.66 3.26 -32.81
C ALA A 178 -21.45 4.44 -33.43
N GLY A 179 -22.36 4.16 -34.37
CA GLY A 179 -23.16 5.21 -35.03
C GLY A 179 -24.10 5.97 -34.09
N ARG A 180 -24.74 5.29 -33.14
CA ARG A 180 -25.58 5.94 -32.10
C ARG A 180 -24.73 6.77 -31.14
N TRP A 181 -23.51 6.31 -30.89
CA TRP A 181 -22.60 6.94 -29.94
C TRP A 181 -21.96 8.22 -30.47
N GLU A 182 -21.65 8.32 -31.77
CA GLU A 182 -20.96 9.51 -32.25
C GLU A 182 -21.79 10.79 -32.14
N THR A 183 -23.12 10.72 -32.22
CA THR A 183 -23.98 11.88 -31.95
C THR A 183 -23.94 12.30 -30.47
N ARG A 184 -23.94 11.33 -29.54
CA ARG A 184 -23.84 11.60 -28.09
C ARG A 184 -22.46 12.13 -27.70
N LEU A 185 -21.41 11.51 -28.24
CA LEU A 185 -20.03 11.94 -28.04
C LEU A 185 -19.78 13.35 -28.56
N ALA A 186 -20.29 13.67 -29.76
CA ALA A 186 -20.22 15.03 -30.29
C ALA A 186 -20.91 16.03 -29.37
N THR A 187 -22.05 15.66 -28.77
CA THR A 187 -22.77 16.52 -27.81
C THR A 187 -21.95 16.74 -26.54
N CYS A 188 -21.34 15.69 -25.99
CA CYS A 188 -20.53 15.79 -24.78
C CYS A 188 -19.23 16.55 -25.00
N ALA A 189 -18.59 16.36 -26.15
CA ALA A 189 -17.33 17.00 -26.53
C ALA A 189 -17.44 18.53 -26.69
N VAL A 190 -18.65 19.07 -26.81
CA VAL A 190 -18.89 20.53 -26.87
C VAL A 190 -19.62 21.06 -25.63
N SER A 191 -19.95 20.20 -24.67
CA SER A 191 -20.70 20.58 -23.48
C SER A 191 -19.80 21.25 -22.45
N VAL A 192 -20.28 22.37 -21.90
CA VAL A 192 -19.63 23.09 -20.79
C VAL A 192 -20.39 22.77 -19.50
N PHE A 193 -19.70 22.79 -18.36
CA PHE A 193 -20.29 22.46 -17.07
C PHE A 193 -20.21 23.65 -16.12
N ASP A 194 -21.24 23.84 -15.31
CA ASP A 194 -21.34 24.90 -14.30
C ASP A 194 -20.92 24.39 -12.92
N ARG A 195 -21.08 23.09 -12.68
CA ARG A 195 -20.80 22.45 -11.39
C ARG A 195 -20.11 21.12 -11.60
N VAL A 196 -19.17 20.82 -10.71
CA VAL A 196 -18.44 19.55 -10.66
C VAL A 196 -18.37 19.15 -9.20
N TRP A 197 -18.65 17.89 -8.92
CA TRP A 197 -18.60 17.28 -7.60
C TRP A 197 -17.79 15.99 -7.64
N MET A 198 -17.22 15.65 -6.50
CA MET A 198 -16.58 14.36 -6.22
C MET A 198 -17.31 13.74 -5.02
N ASN A 199 -17.50 12.43 -5.04
CA ASN A 199 -18.20 11.66 -4.01
C ASN A 199 -19.55 12.32 -3.66
N TYR A 200 -20.35 12.56 -4.71
CA TYR A 200 -21.62 13.27 -4.60
C TYR A 200 -22.72 12.31 -4.13
N PRO A 201 -23.32 12.54 -2.94
CA PRO A 201 -24.44 11.75 -2.49
C PRO A 201 -25.72 12.22 -3.20
N LEU A 202 -26.27 11.35 -4.04
CA LEU A 202 -27.52 11.56 -4.75
C LEU A 202 -28.68 11.00 -3.93
N PHE A 203 -29.65 11.87 -3.62
CA PHE A 203 -30.88 11.53 -2.92
C PHE A 203 -32.06 11.69 -3.87
N LEU A 204 -32.82 10.62 -4.07
CA LEU A 204 -34.14 10.67 -4.70
C LEU A 204 -35.20 10.28 -3.66
N PRO A 205 -36.38 10.91 -3.66
CA PRO A 205 -37.46 10.57 -2.74
C PRO A 205 -37.75 9.07 -2.73
N HIS A 206 -37.89 8.48 -1.54
CA HIS A 206 -38.22 7.06 -1.35
C HIS A 206 -37.19 6.04 -1.90
N THR A 207 -35.96 6.47 -2.15
CA THR A 207 -34.86 5.56 -2.55
C THR A 207 -33.69 5.64 -1.58
N THR A 208 -32.88 4.57 -1.54
CA THR A 208 -31.59 4.60 -0.84
C THR A 208 -30.64 5.56 -1.55
N MET A 209 -29.90 6.36 -0.77
CA MET A 209 -28.83 7.21 -1.29
C MET A 209 -27.85 6.41 -2.15
N VAL A 210 -27.42 6.99 -3.27
CA VAL A 210 -26.29 6.48 -4.07
C VAL A 210 -25.20 7.52 -4.14
N GLU A 211 -23.97 7.09 -3.96
CA GLU A 211 -22.79 7.94 -4.13
C GLU A 211 -22.28 7.84 -5.57
N LEU A 212 -21.99 9.00 -6.16
CA LEU A 212 -21.37 9.13 -7.49
C LEU A 212 -19.93 9.61 -7.32
N ASP A 213 -18.99 8.89 -7.89
CA ASP A 213 -17.56 9.16 -7.71
C ASP A 213 -17.19 10.55 -8.25
N VAL A 214 -17.55 10.86 -9.51
CA VAL A 214 -17.48 12.23 -10.04
C VAL A 214 -18.70 12.56 -10.90
N LEU A 215 -19.26 13.75 -10.69
CA LEU A 215 -20.41 14.28 -11.43
C LEU A 215 -20.10 15.70 -11.91
N ALA A 216 -20.27 15.97 -13.19
CA ALA A 216 -20.29 17.31 -13.74
C ALA A 216 -21.66 17.61 -14.34
N LYS A 217 -22.24 18.76 -14.00
CA LYS A 217 -23.56 19.21 -14.48
C LYS A 217 -23.43 20.57 -15.19
N GLY A 218 -24.09 20.69 -16.33
CA GLY A 218 -24.32 21.95 -17.02
C GLY A 218 -25.80 22.18 -17.29
N GLU A 219 -26.20 23.42 -17.42
CA GLU A 219 -27.57 23.78 -17.77
C GLU A 219 -27.65 25.11 -18.53
N ASP A 220 -28.69 25.23 -19.35
CA ASP A 220 -29.11 26.49 -19.96
C ASP A 220 -30.55 26.83 -19.51
N ALA A 221 -31.20 27.77 -20.18
CA ALA A 221 -32.55 28.21 -19.83
C ALA A 221 -33.60 27.08 -19.95
N GLU A 222 -33.43 26.15 -20.88
CA GLU A 222 -34.42 25.12 -21.23
C GLU A 222 -33.96 23.70 -20.91
N ARG A 223 -32.64 23.48 -20.85
CA ARG A 223 -32.02 22.16 -20.88
C ARG A 223 -31.00 21.97 -19.77
N CYS A 224 -30.81 20.72 -19.37
CA CYS A 224 -29.73 20.31 -18.47
C CYS A 224 -29.03 19.06 -19.01
N TRP A 225 -27.76 18.91 -18.68
CA TRP A 225 -26.95 17.74 -19.04
C TRP A 225 -25.93 17.42 -17.95
N ALA A 226 -25.44 16.18 -17.96
CA ALA A 226 -24.40 15.76 -17.04
C ALA A 226 -23.39 14.80 -17.67
N VAL A 227 -22.20 14.76 -17.08
CA VAL A 227 -21.26 13.65 -17.23
C VAL A 227 -21.05 13.02 -15.86
N VAL A 228 -21.17 11.70 -15.79
CA VAL A 228 -21.03 10.90 -14.58
C VAL A 228 -19.91 9.89 -14.78
N PHE A 229 -19.01 9.81 -13.82
CA PHE A 229 -17.96 8.80 -13.78
C PHE A 229 -18.15 7.86 -12.60
N GLU A 230 -17.90 6.57 -12.85
CA GLU A 230 -17.62 5.57 -11.83
C GLU A 230 -16.19 5.08 -12.02
N MET A 231 -15.44 5.01 -10.93
CA MET A 231 -14.02 4.68 -10.90
C MET A 231 -13.82 3.35 -10.20
N LYS A 232 -13.01 2.50 -10.81
CA LYS A 232 -12.50 1.28 -10.18
C LYS A 232 -10.99 1.18 -10.38
N ASN A 233 -10.28 1.28 -9.27
CA ASN A 233 -8.86 0.95 -9.21
C ASN A 233 -8.67 -0.57 -9.12
N ARG A 234 -8.95 -1.26 -10.23
CA ARG A 234 -8.72 -2.70 -10.39
C ARG A 234 -7.36 -2.96 -11.01
N ASP A 235 -6.73 -4.06 -10.61
CA ASP A 235 -5.53 -4.58 -11.26
C ASP A 235 -5.89 -5.61 -12.35
N GLU A 236 -4.90 -6.04 -13.12
CA GLU A 236 -5.06 -7.04 -14.20
C GLU A 236 -5.69 -8.38 -13.72
N LYS A 237 -5.60 -8.70 -12.43
CA LYS A 237 -6.13 -9.94 -11.84
C LYS A 237 -7.56 -9.78 -11.34
N HIS A 238 -7.97 -8.57 -10.99
CA HIS A 238 -9.26 -8.26 -10.36
C HIS A 238 -10.03 -7.20 -11.13
N LEU A 239 -10.08 -7.32 -12.45
CA LEU A 239 -10.84 -6.43 -13.35
C LEU A 239 -12.30 -6.25 -12.90
N PRO A 240 -12.97 -5.15 -13.31
CA PRO A 240 -14.35 -4.87 -12.91
C PRO A 240 -15.28 -6.03 -13.20
N THR A 241 -16.27 -6.23 -12.33
CA THR A 241 -17.23 -7.33 -12.41
C THR A 241 -18.55 -6.89 -13.03
N MET A 242 -19.36 -7.85 -13.52
CA MET A 242 -20.69 -7.58 -14.06
C MET A 242 -21.63 -6.93 -13.02
N VAL A 243 -21.50 -7.30 -11.75
CA VAL A 243 -22.29 -6.70 -10.65
C VAL A 243 -21.99 -5.22 -10.51
N GLU A 244 -20.71 -4.82 -10.55
CA GLU A 244 -20.32 -3.41 -10.49
C GLU A 244 -20.81 -2.62 -11.71
N ALA A 245 -20.74 -3.22 -12.90
CA ALA A 245 -21.26 -2.63 -14.12
C ALA A 245 -22.77 -2.37 -14.03
N GLN A 246 -23.55 -3.34 -13.55
CA GLN A 246 -25.00 -3.22 -13.35
C GLN A 246 -25.35 -2.14 -12.34
N LEU A 247 -24.65 -2.11 -11.19
CA LEU A 247 -24.85 -1.08 -10.19
C LEU A 247 -24.59 0.33 -10.74
N PHE A 248 -23.59 0.49 -11.60
CA PHE A 248 -23.34 1.79 -12.23
C PHE A 248 -24.45 2.19 -13.20
N VAL A 249 -24.94 1.26 -14.03
CA VAL A 249 -26.08 1.54 -14.92
C VAL A 249 -27.31 1.99 -14.12
N ASP A 250 -27.59 1.36 -12.98
CA ASP A 250 -28.65 1.78 -12.07
C ASP A 250 -28.41 3.19 -11.48
N LYS A 251 -27.16 3.52 -11.12
CA LYS A 251 -26.79 4.89 -10.70
C LYS A 251 -27.06 5.90 -11.80
N VAL A 252 -26.75 5.59 -13.06
CA VAL A 252 -26.97 6.47 -14.22
C VAL A 252 -28.46 6.75 -14.43
N GLU A 253 -29.33 5.75 -14.30
CA GLU A 253 -30.79 5.95 -14.38
C GLU A 253 -31.31 6.88 -13.27
N ARG A 254 -30.76 6.77 -12.05
CA ARG A 254 -31.09 7.69 -10.96
C ARG A 254 -30.63 9.12 -11.25
N VAL A 255 -29.48 9.31 -11.87
CA VAL A 255 -29.02 10.65 -12.30
C VAL A 255 -29.97 11.25 -13.34
N LYS A 256 -30.44 10.46 -14.31
CA LYS A 256 -31.43 10.91 -15.30
C LYS A 256 -32.73 11.35 -14.63
N GLN A 257 -33.23 10.59 -13.67
CA GLN A 257 -34.43 10.93 -12.89
C GLN A 257 -34.23 12.24 -12.12
N TRP A 258 -33.11 12.36 -11.39
CA TRP A 258 -32.77 13.56 -10.62
C TRP A 258 -32.69 14.83 -11.49
N LEU A 259 -32.09 14.73 -12.69
CA LEU A 259 -32.08 15.85 -13.62
C LEU A 259 -33.48 16.22 -14.12
N GLY A 260 -34.35 15.22 -14.32
CA GLY A 260 -35.74 15.43 -14.72
C GLY A 260 -36.59 16.19 -13.70
N GLU A 261 -36.29 16.07 -12.40
CA GLU A 261 -36.98 16.79 -11.32
C GLU A 261 -36.73 18.31 -11.36
N THR A 262 -35.74 18.78 -12.13
CA THR A 262 -35.41 20.21 -12.24
C THR A 262 -36.42 21.00 -13.08
N GLY A 263 -37.36 20.32 -13.76
CA GLY A 263 -38.32 20.95 -14.68
C GLY A 263 -37.73 21.35 -16.04
N LYS A 264 -36.42 21.13 -16.25
CA LYS A 264 -35.73 21.34 -17.54
C LYS A 264 -35.73 20.06 -18.37
N THR A 265 -35.62 20.19 -19.69
CA THR A 265 -35.46 19.04 -20.57
C THR A 265 -34.06 18.45 -20.40
N VAL A 266 -33.97 17.15 -20.10
CA VAL A 266 -32.67 16.46 -20.04
C VAL A 266 -32.12 16.29 -21.45
N LYS A 267 -31.04 17.00 -21.76
CA LYS A 267 -30.37 16.99 -23.07
C LYS A 267 -29.55 15.72 -23.26
N GLU A 268 -28.71 15.38 -22.28
CA GLU A 268 -27.84 14.20 -22.32
C GLU A 268 -27.32 13.85 -20.92
N VAL A 269 -27.13 12.55 -20.66
CA VAL A 269 -26.39 12.06 -19.48
C VAL A 269 -25.30 11.13 -19.99
N CYS A 270 -24.10 11.69 -20.12
CA CYS A 270 -22.92 10.94 -20.49
C CYS A 270 -22.44 10.13 -19.30
N SER A 271 -22.38 8.82 -19.44
CA SER A 271 -21.87 7.94 -18.38
C SER A 271 -20.55 7.31 -18.82
N VAL A 272 -19.57 7.33 -17.93
CA VAL A 272 -18.23 6.80 -18.18
C VAL A 272 -17.85 5.86 -17.03
N PHE A 273 -17.52 4.62 -17.36
CA PHE A 273 -16.90 3.68 -16.43
C PHE A 273 -15.39 3.75 -16.63
N PHE A 274 -14.66 4.15 -15.59
CA PHE A 274 -13.21 4.24 -15.57
C PHE A 274 -12.65 3.06 -14.78
N SER A 275 -11.93 2.15 -15.44
CA SER A 275 -11.15 1.12 -14.77
C SER A 275 -9.66 1.35 -14.99
N ALA A 276 -8.86 1.41 -13.93
CA ALA A 276 -7.45 1.79 -14.00
C ALA A 276 -6.65 0.94 -15.02
N GLU A 277 -6.81 -0.38 -14.97
CA GLU A 277 -6.13 -1.36 -15.83
C GLU A 277 -7.08 -1.99 -16.90
N GLY A 278 -8.17 -1.30 -17.25
CA GLY A 278 -9.08 -1.75 -18.30
C GLY A 278 -10.12 -2.79 -17.85
N PHE A 279 -10.54 -3.66 -18.78
CA PHE A 279 -11.77 -4.46 -18.64
C PHE A 279 -11.65 -5.86 -19.23
N GLN A 280 -12.47 -6.79 -18.74
CA GLN A 280 -12.79 -8.00 -19.49
C GLN A 280 -13.70 -7.65 -20.67
N SER A 281 -13.45 -8.25 -21.83
CA SER A 281 -14.14 -7.90 -23.09
C SER A 281 -15.67 -8.04 -23.00
N GLU A 282 -16.17 -9.04 -22.29
CA GLU A 282 -17.62 -9.27 -22.12
C GLU A 282 -18.29 -8.16 -21.32
N ILE A 283 -17.62 -7.66 -20.27
CA ILE A 283 -18.13 -6.61 -19.39
C ILE A 283 -18.04 -5.24 -20.09
N GLU A 284 -16.94 -4.97 -20.79
CA GLU A 284 -16.79 -3.78 -21.62
C GLU A 284 -17.85 -3.74 -22.73
N ALA A 285 -18.08 -4.85 -23.43
CA ALA A 285 -19.13 -4.95 -24.44
C ALA A 285 -20.50 -4.64 -23.80
N TRP A 286 -20.84 -5.29 -22.69
CA TRP A 286 -22.11 -5.08 -22.01
C TRP A 286 -22.31 -3.61 -21.56
N LEU A 287 -21.31 -2.97 -20.96
CA LEU A 287 -21.36 -1.54 -20.60
C LEU A 287 -21.67 -0.67 -21.83
N GLN A 288 -20.98 -0.93 -22.95
CA GLN A 288 -21.19 -0.20 -24.20
C GLN A 288 -22.59 -0.44 -24.81
N GLU A 289 -23.16 -1.63 -24.64
CA GLU A 289 -24.55 -1.94 -25.01
C GLU A 289 -25.56 -1.18 -24.14
N GLN A 290 -25.28 -1.02 -22.84
CA GLN A 290 -26.14 -0.27 -21.90
C GLN A 290 -26.03 1.26 -22.04
N GLY A 291 -25.20 1.76 -22.94
CA GLY A 291 -25.05 3.21 -23.08
C GLY A 291 -24.05 3.81 -22.09
N VAL A 292 -23.03 3.04 -21.69
CA VAL A 292 -21.90 3.49 -20.87
C VAL A 292 -20.60 3.49 -21.67
N LEU A 293 -19.87 4.61 -21.65
CA LEU A 293 -18.54 4.73 -22.25
C LEU A 293 -17.49 4.11 -21.33
N THR A 294 -16.43 3.53 -21.89
CA THR A 294 -15.34 2.94 -21.10
C THR A 294 -14.04 3.74 -21.25
N THR A 295 -13.26 3.82 -20.19
CA THR A 295 -11.91 4.40 -20.21
C THR A 295 -10.99 3.74 -19.18
N ASP A 296 -9.69 3.92 -19.36
CA ASP A 296 -8.62 3.49 -18.48
C ASP A 296 -7.54 4.57 -18.34
N MET A 297 -6.53 4.32 -17.50
CA MET A 297 -5.47 5.29 -17.25
C MET A 297 -4.68 5.62 -18.50
N VAL A 298 -4.41 4.60 -19.33
CA VAL A 298 -3.66 4.76 -20.57
C VAL A 298 -4.40 5.72 -21.50
N CYS A 299 -5.70 5.50 -21.76
CA CYS A 299 -6.50 6.39 -22.60
C CYS A 299 -6.65 7.79 -21.99
N TRP A 300 -6.86 7.90 -20.68
CA TRP A 300 -7.14 9.17 -20.02
C TRP A 300 -5.93 10.12 -20.01
N GLU A 301 -4.71 9.58 -19.89
CA GLU A 301 -3.45 10.34 -19.84
C GLU A 301 -2.77 10.52 -21.21
N HIS A 302 -3.16 9.78 -22.26
CA HIS A 302 -2.45 9.77 -23.56
C HIS A 302 -2.45 11.08 -24.38
N ASN A 303 -2.86 12.23 -23.81
CA ASN A 303 -2.92 13.50 -24.55
C ASN A 303 -2.37 14.71 -23.78
N GLU A 304 -1.28 14.53 -23.01
CA GLU A 304 -0.30 15.61 -22.82
C GLU A 304 0.69 15.68 -23.99
#